data_AF-A0A7D6ZGH4-F1
#
_entry.id   AF-A0A7D6ZGH4-F1
#
_cell.length_a   1.000
_cell.length_b   1.000
_cell.length_c   1.000
_cell.angle_alpha   90.00
_cell.angle_beta   90.00
_cell.angle_gamma   90.00
#
_symmetry.space_group_name_H-M   'P 1'
#
loop_
_entity.id
_entity.type
_entity.pdbx_description
1 polymer ?
#
loop_
_entity_poly.entity_id
_entity_poly.type
_entity_poly.pdbx_seq_one_letter_code
_entity_poly.pdbx_strand_id
1 'polypeptide(L)'
;MVRGKGRKDRTPGTFGSVDVLPSGRVRAQYYGPDGRRYKAPTTFLTQQDARAYLSVVQADIIRKAWQPPGTELPEDVKLTFGEYAERFMKERDLADRTGEDYQDWLDGHILPVLGDYPIGSIDESDIRQWYGKLNPQTPTLRARVYGLCSTIFNSALADKAVPVHRNPCRIKGAGSVQRAKVIRPATLEELEVIVTTLPPRFQLMALLATWCHLRFGELAELRRKDIDLARKRIYESSRCVRRLIGVTAQRVAGLVVERSRRLPVRQVACHRNCGRGDGD
;
A
#
# COMPACT_ATOMS: atom_id res chain seq x y z
N MET A 1 9.30 -60.80 30.97
CA MET A 1 8.71 -59.76 30.09
C MET A 1 7.34 -59.38 30.64
N VAL A 2 7.25 -58.28 31.41
CA VAL A 2 6.01 -57.85 32.06
C VAL A 2 5.17 -57.07 31.03
N ARG A 3 4.04 -57.63 30.62
CA ARG A 3 3.04 -56.96 29.76
C ARG A 3 2.46 -55.77 30.53
N GLY A 4 2.64 -54.56 30.00
CA GLY A 4 2.16 -53.31 30.59
C GLY A 4 0.63 -53.31 30.75
N LYS A 5 0.17 -53.23 31.99
CA LYS A 5 -1.20 -52.92 32.38
C LYS A 5 -1.52 -51.45 32.07
N GLY A 6 -2.70 -51.20 31.52
CA GLY A 6 -3.43 -49.93 31.71
C GLY A 6 -3.54 -49.02 30.49
N ARG A 7 -4.33 -49.40 29.48
CA ARG A 7 -4.93 -48.40 28.59
C ARG A 7 -6.12 -47.79 29.34
N LYS A 8 -5.93 -46.64 30.00
CA LYS A 8 -7.00 -45.92 30.70
C LYS A 8 -8.14 -45.62 29.73
N ASP A 9 -9.37 -45.95 30.15
CA ASP A 9 -10.60 -45.73 29.40
C ASP A 9 -10.73 -44.27 28.97
N ARG A 10 -10.81 -44.04 27.66
CA ARG A 10 -11.21 -42.74 27.12
C ARG A 10 -12.72 -42.69 27.20
N THR A 11 -13.27 -41.77 27.98
CA THR A 11 -14.71 -41.50 27.98
C THR A 11 -15.14 -41.11 26.54
N PRO A 12 -16.03 -41.88 25.89
CA PRO A 12 -16.48 -41.56 24.54
C PRO A 12 -17.18 -40.19 24.51
N GLY A 13 -16.92 -39.38 23.48
CA GLY A 13 -17.62 -38.12 23.25
C GLY A 13 -17.05 -36.88 23.95
N THR A 14 -15.92 -36.97 24.66
CA THR A 14 -15.28 -35.81 25.31
C THR A 14 -14.11 -35.26 24.48
N PHE A 15 -14.03 -33.93 24.35
CA PHE A 15 -12.94 -33.26 23.65
C PHE A 15 -11.65 -33.31 24.48
N GLY A 16 -10.55 -33.73 23.84
CA GLY A 16 -9.23 -33.84 24.47
C GLY A 16 -9.02 -35.09 25.33
N SER A 17 -7.95 -35.09 26.11
CA SER A 17 -7.54 -36.15 27.02
C SER A 17 -7.00 -35.55 28.30
N VAL A 18 -7.26 -36.21 29.43
CA VAL A 18 -6.87 -35.75 30.76
C VAL A 18 -6.09 -36.88 31.46
N ASP A 19 -4.83 -36.61 31.82
CA ASP A 19 -3.93 -37.55 32.47
C ASP A 19 -3.57 -37.06 33.88
N VAL A 20 -3.57 -37.96 34.87
CA VAL A 20 -3.02 -37.69 36.21
C VAL A 20 -1.52 -38.02 36.19
N LEU A 21 -0.69 -37.07 36.62
CA LEU A 21 0.77 -37.21 36.70
C LEU A 21 1.19 -37.90 38.02
N PRO A 22 2.41 -38.47 38.09
CA PRO A 22 2.95 -39.04 39.33
C PRO A 22 2.99 -38.06 40.51
N SER A 23 3.02 -36.75 40.23
CA SER A 23 2.96 -35.68 41.23
C SER A 23 1.56 -35.40 41.79
N GLY A 24 0.53 -36.16 41.38
CA GLY A 24 -0.87 -35.94 41.75
C GLY A 24 -1.56 -34.81 40.97
N ARG A 25 -0.80 -33.99 40.21
CA ARG A 25 -1.38 -32.94 39.36
C ARG A 25 -2.00 -33.52 38.09
N VAL A 26 -2.97 -32.81 37.54
CA VAL A 26 -3.71 -33.22 36.35
C VAL A 26 -3.24 -32.44 35.12
N ARG A 27 -3.02 -33.13 34.01
CA ARG A 27 -2.60 -32.56 32.73
C ARG A 27 -3.70 -32.74 31.68
N ALA A 28 -4.07 -31.66 31.01
CA ALA A 28 -4.96 -31.71 29.85
C ALA A 28 -4.16 -31.67 28.53
N GLN A 29 -4.65 -32.38 27.52
CA GLN A 29 -4.10 -32.39 26.15
C GLN A 29 -5.24 -32.44 25.12
N TYR A 30 -5.06 -31.85 23.95
CA TYR A 30 -6.07 -31.83 22.89
C TYR A 30 -5.43 -31.80 21.51
N TYR A 31 -6.26 -31.94 20.47
CA TYR A 31 -5.85 -31.77 19.07
C TYR A 31 -6.37 -30.44 18.55
N GLY A 32 -5.49 -29.63 17.96
CA GLY A 32 -5.87 -28.39 17.30
C GLY A 32 -6.48 -28.63 15.91
N PRO A 33 -7.10 -27.61 15.30
CA PRO A 33 -7.59 -27.66 13.91
C PRO A 33 -6.50 -27.95 12.86
N ASP A 34 -5.24 -27.74 13.23
CA ASP A 34 -4.03 -28.07 12.47
C ASP A 34 -3.65 -29.56 12.54
N GLY A 35 -4.41 -30.38 13.28
CA GLY A 35 -4.16 -31.81 13.47
C GLY A 35 -3.02 -32.13 14.44
N ARG A 36 -2.40 -31.13 15.08
CA ARG A 36 -1.30 -31.32 16.04
C ARG A 36 -1.83 -31.49 17.46
N ARG A 37 -1.07 -32.19 18.30
CA ARG A 37 -1.41 -32.42 19.71
C ARG A 37 -0.79 -31.35 20.59
N TYR A 38 -1.62 -30.63 21.34
CA TYR A 38 -1.22 -29.60 22.28
C TYR A 38 -1.41 -30.05 23.73
N LYS A 39 -0.57 -29.53 24.62
CA LYS A 39 -0.69 -29.68 26.08
C LYS A 39 -1.21 -28.36 26.65
N ALA A 40 -1.99 -28.42 27.73
CA ALA A 40 -2.29 -27.22 28.50
C ALA A 40 -1.00 -26.60 29.04
N PRO A 41 -0.89 -25.26 29.08
CA PRO A 41 0.31 -24.56 29.56
C PRO A 41 0.59 -24.84 31.04
N THR A 42 -0.45 -25.07 31.83
CA THR A 42 -0.34 -25.39 33.25
C THR A 42 -0.95 -26.75 33.57
N THR A 43 -0.44 -27.38 34.64
CA THR A 43 -1.07 -28.56 35.25
C THR A 43 -2.06 -28.13 36.33
N PHE A 44 -3.23 -28.76 36.34
CA PHE A 44 -4.36 -28.45 37.21
C PHE A 44 -4.32 -29.25 38.51
N LEU A 45 -5.08 -28.80 39.51
CA LEU A 45 -5.23 -29.49 40.79
C LEU A 45 -6.27 -30.61 40.71
N THR A 46 -7.36 -30.39 39.98
CA THR A 46 -8.44 -31.38 39.84
C THR A 46 -8.69 -31.79 38.39
N GLN A 47 -9.35 -32.94 38.21
CA GLN A 47 -9.80 -33.40 36.89
C GLN A 47 -10.90 -32.50 36.31
N GLN A 48 -11.69 -31.85 37.18
CA GLN A 48 -12.75 -30.94 36.79
C GLN A 48 -12.18 -29.66 36.17
N ASP A 49 -11.15 -29.07 36.78
CA ASP A 49 -10.49 -27.86 36.25
C ASP A 49 -9.86 -28.13 34.88
N ALA A 50 -9.19 -29.28 34.75
CA ALA A 50 -8.60 -29.71 33.48
C ALA A 50 -9.64 -29.89 32.37
N ARG A 51 -10.84 -30.35 32.71
CA ARG A 51 -11.97 -30.47 31.77
C ARG A 51 -12.58 -29.11 31.44
N ALA A 52 -12.75 -28.24 32.42
CA ALA A 52 -13.24 -26.88 32.20
C ALA A 52 -12.35 -26.12 31.21
N TYR A 53 -11.03 -26.23 31.36
CA TYR A 53 -10.06 -25.71 30.39
C TYR A 53 -10.27 -26.27 28.98
N LEU A 54 -10.45 -27.59 28.84
CA LEU A 54 -10.69 -28.23 27.53
C LEU A 54 -12.01 -27.76 26.89
N SER A 55 -13.05 -27.48 27.68
CA SER A 55 -14.31 -26.92 27.19
C SER A 55 -14.15 -25.49 26.66
N VAL A 56 -13.34 -24.66 27.32
CA VAL A 56 -13.00 -23.31 26.82
C VAL A 56 -12.26 -23.40 25.49
N VAL A 57 -11.21 -24.21 25.42
CA VAL A 57 -10.43 -24.43 24.19
C VAL A 57 -11.31 -24.96 23.05
N GLN A 58 -12.24 -25.87 23.35
CA GLN A 58 -13.19 -26.38 22.37
C GLN A 58 -14.11 -25.26 21.85
N ALA A 59 -14.62 -24.40 22.74
CA ALA A 59 -15.44 -23.26 22.36
C ALA A 59 -14.65 -22.27 21.47
N ASP A 60 -13.38 -22.00 21.78
CA ASP A 60 -12.52 -21.13 20.98
C ASP A 60 -12.23 -21.71 19.60
N ILE A 61 -12.04 -23.04 19.51
CA ILE A 61 -11.89 -23.74 18.23
C ILE A 61 -13.17 -23.62 17.39
N ILE A 62 -14.34 -23.87 17.99
CA ILE A 62 -15.64 -23.75 17.32
C ILE A 62 -15.87 -22.31 16.82
N ARG A 63 -15.51 -21.31 17.63
CA ARG A 63 -15.62 -19.88 17.29
C ARG A 63 -14.53 -19.39 16.34
N LYS A 64 -13.57 -20.24 15.95
CA LYS A 64 -12.39 -19.87 15.14
C LYS A 64 -11.53 -18.76 15.78
N ALA A 65 -11.56 -18.67 17.12
CA ALA A 65 -10.79 -17.72 17.92
C ALA A 65 -9.56 -18.37 18.57
N TRP A 66 -9.43 -19.69 18.49
CA TRP A 66 -8.32 -20.45 19.06
C TRP A 66 -6.98 -20.10 18.43
N GLN A 67 -5.96 -19.90 19.27
CA GLN A 67 -4.55 -19.77 18.89
C GLN A 67 -3.73 -20.88 19.56
N PRO A 68 -2.68 -21.40 18.92
CA PRO A 68 -1.86 -22.48 19.48
C PRO A 68 -1.18 -22.05 20.80
N PRO A 69 -1.24 -22.86 21.88
CA PRO A 69 -0.46 -22.60 23.10
C PRO A 69 1.04 -22.66 22.81
N GLY A 70 1.80 -21.66 23.26
CA GLY A 70 3.19 -21.43 22.84
C GLY A 70 3.34 -20.40 21.72
N THR A 71 2.23 -19.84 21.26
CA THR A 71 2.17 -18.56 20.49
C THR A 71 1.89 -17.37 21.41
N GLU A 72 2.08 -17.53 22.73
CA GLU A 72 2.41 -16.39 23.57
C GLU A 72 3.81 -15.97 23.13
N LEU A 73 3.85 -14.98 22.23
CA LEU A 73 5.09 -14.33 21.83
C LEU A 73 5.85 -13.99 23.12
N PRO A 74 7.12 -14.43 23.28
CA PRO A 74 7.97 -13.99 24.39
C PRO A 74 7.90 -12.46 24.50
N GLU A 75 7.91 -11.93 25.72
CA GLU A 75 7.85 -10.49 26.03
C GLU A 75 9.08 -9.67 25.54
N ASP A 76 9.78 -10.12 24.50
CA ASP A 76 10.91 -9.40 23.92
C ASP A 76 10.47 -8.73 22.61
N VAL A 77 10.17 -7.43 22.72
CA VAL A 77 10.03 -6.43 21.65
C VAL A 77 9.34 -6.95 20.39
N LYS A 78 8.00 -6.99 20.44
CA LYS A 78 7.17 -7.20 19.25
C LYS A 78 7.51 -6.10 18.24
N LEU A 79 8.03 -6.50 17.08
CA LEU A 79 8.28 -5.64 15.92
C LEU A 79 7.16 -4.60 15.80
N THR A 80 7.54 -3.34 15.98
CA THR A 80 6.60 -2.22 15.91
C THR A 80 6.20 -1.96 14.46
N PHE A 81 5.09 -1.26 14.27
CA PHE A 81 4.70 -0.82 12.94
C PHE A 81 5.76 0.10 12.34
N GLY A 82 6.37 0.99 13.14
CA GLY A 82 7.40 1.92 12.68
C GLY A 82 8.65 1.20 12.15
N GLU A 83 9.18 0.24 12.91
CA GLU A 83 10.33 -0.57 12.48
C GLU A 83 10.03 -1.37 11.20
N TYR A 84 8.84 -1.94 11.10
CA TYR A 84 8.44 -2.65 9.89
C TYR A 84 8.26 -1.70 8.69
N ALA A 85 7.71 -0.50 8.90
CA ALA A 85 7.55 0.51 7.86
C ALA A 85 8.91 0.99 7.32
N GLU A 86 9.91 1.18 8.19
CA GLU A 86 11.26 1.51 7.78
C GLU A 86 11.89 0.39 6.93
N ARG A 87 11.73 -0.87 7.36
CA ARG A 87 12.16 -2.03 6.57
C ARG A 87 11.48 -2.07 5.20
N PHE A 88 10.16 -1.87 5.18
CA PHE A 88 9.36 -1.81 3.95
C PHE A 88 9.88 -0.76 2.96
N MET A 89 10.27 0.42 3.46
CA MET A 89 10.82 1.50 2.63
C MET A 89 12.21 1.16 2.07
N LYS A 90 13.05 0.45 2.83
CA LYS A 90 14.41 0.04 2.38
C LYS A 90 14.39 -1.10 1.35
N GLU A 91 13.45 -2.03 1.48
CA GLU A 91 13.37 -3.22 0.60
C GLU A 91 12.69 -2.93 -0.74
N ARG A 92 11.92 -1.84 -0.83
CA ARG A 92 11.18 -1.50 -2.04
C ARG A 92 12.02 -0.67 -2.99
N ASP A 93 12.13 -1.14 -4.24
CA ASP A 93 12.58 -0.32 -5.36
C ASP A 93 11.46 0.66 -5.74
N LEU A 94 11.55 1.89 -5.23
CA LEU A 94 10.63 2.99 -5.51
C LEU A 94 11.34 4.05 -6.34
N ALA A 95 10.62 4.62 -7.30
CA ALA A 95 11.06 5.88 -7.91
C ALA A 95 11.18 6.96 -6.81
N ASP A 96 12.23 7.79 -6.88
CA ASP A 96 12.58 8.79 -5.86
C ASP A 96 11.38 9.58 -5.33
N ARG A 97 10.53 10.08 -6.23
CA ARG A 97 9.32 10.85 -5.88
C ARG A 97 8.33 10.05 -5.03
N THR A 98 8.11 8.79 -5.38
CA THR A 98 7.19 7.93 -4.64
C THR A 98 7.76 7.64 -3.24
N GLY A 99 9.08 7.51 -3.14
CA GLY A 99 9.78 7.39 -1.85
C GLY A 99 9.60 8.64 -0.98
N GLU A 100 9.86 9.84 -1.53
CA GLU A 100 9.63 11.13 -0.84
C GLU A 100 8.17 11.26 -0.37
N ASP A 101 7.20 11.07 -1.28
CA ASP A 101 5.77 11.16 -0.97
C ASP A 101 5.37 10.16 0.15
N TYR A 102 5.92 8.93 0.14
CA TYR A 102 5.62 7.92 1.15
C TYR A 102 6.22 8.27 2.50
N GLN A 103 7.46 8.76 2.52
CA GLN A 103 8.13 9.18 3.75
C GLN A 103 7.38 10.34 4.41
N ASP A 104 6.98 11.35 3.64
CA ASP A 104 6.18 12.47 4.13
C ASP A 104 4.84 12.00 4.74
N TRP A 105 4.18 11.02 4.12
CA TRP A 105 2.94 10.46 4.64
C TRP A 105 3.15 9.61 5.90
N LEU A 106 4.25 8.86 5.97
CA LEU A 106 4.63 8.09 7.15
C LEU A 106 4.87 9.02 8.33
N ASP A 107 5.78 9.97 8.18
CA ASP A 107 6.22 10.87 9.25
C ASP A 107 5.11 11.82 9.69
N GLY A 108 4.32 12.33 8.74
CA GLY A 108 3.29 13.33 9.03
C GLY A 108 1.97 12.76 9.53
N HIS A 109 1.63 11.50 9.18
CA HIS A 109 0.27 11.00 9.41
C HIS A 109 0.16 9.60 10.01
N ILE A 110 1.11 8.69 9.76
CA ILE A 110 0.99 7.29 10.16
C ILE A 110 1.78 7.03 11.44
N LEU A 111 3.10 7.28 11.41
CA LEU A 111 4.02 6.99 12.50
C LEU A 111 3.68 7.71 13.81
N PRO A 112 3.21 8.97 13.82
CA PRO A 112 2.87 9.66 15.07
C PRO A 112 1.73 8.99 15.86
N VAL A 113 0.95 8.12 15.24
CA VAL A 113 -0.21 7.46 15.88
C VAL A 113 -0.03 5.96 15.98
N LEU A 114 0.54 5.32 14.95
CA LEU A 114 0.64 3.85 14.87
C LEU A 114 2.08 3.35 15.05
N GLY A 115 3.08 4.23 14.97
CA GLY A 115 4.50 3.85 14.89
C GLY A 115 4.97 2.96 16.04
N ASP A 116 4.66 3.35 17.28
CA ASP A 116 5.10 2.66 18.49
C ASP A 116 4.29 1.40 18.82
N TYR A 117 3.18 1.17 18.11
CA TYR A 117 2.33 0.02 18.36
C TYR A 117 2.96 -1.25 17.76
N PRO A 118 2.94 -2.38 18.48
CA PRO A 118 3.27 -3.68 17.90
C PRO A 118 2.44 -3.95 16.65
N ILE A 119 3.07 -4.29 15.53
CA ILE A 119 2.34 -4.43 14.26
C ILE A 119 1.24 -5.50 14.32
N GLY A 120 1.46 -6.56 15.11
CA GLY A 120 0.49 -7.64 15.32
C GLY A 120 -0.65 -7.31 16.30
N SER A 121 -0.55 -6.24 17.09
CA SER A 121 -1.63 -5.82 18.00
C SER A 121 -2.60 -4.83 17.39
N ILE A 122 -2.23 -4.17 16.28
CA ILE A 122 -3.09 -3.16 15.63
C ILE A 122 -4.32 -3.85 15.03
N ASP A 123 -5.50 -3.42 15.47
CA ASP A 123 -6.77 -3.97 15.02
C ASP A 123 -7.59 -3.01 14.13
N GLU A 124 -8.78 -3.45 13.70
CA GLU A 124 -9.64 -2.63 12.85
C GLU A 124 -10.17 -1.38 13.58
N SER A 125 -10.28 -1.42 14.91
CA SER A 125 -10.77 -0.31 15.73
C SER A 125 -9.71 0.78 15.84
N ASP A 126 -8.44 0.41 15.99
CA ASP A 126 -7.28 1.31 15.97
C ASP A 126 -7.20 2.05 14.62
N ILE A 127 -7.33 1.31 13.51
CA ILE A 127 -7.32 1.91 12.16
C ILE A 127 -8.50 2.85 11.95
N ARG A 128 -9.70 2.52 12.47
CA ARG A 128 -10.86 3.41 12.39
C ARG A 128 -10.65 4.68 13.20
N GLN A 129 -10.10 4.58 14.41
CA GLN A 129 -9.81 5.73 15.25
C GLN A 129 -8.76 6.63 14.60
N TRP A 130 -7.66 6.04 14.12
CA TRP A 130 -6.60 6.74 13.39
C TRP A 130 -7.16 7.44 12.13
N TYR A 131 -7.91 6.72 11.30
CA TYR A 131 -8.50 7.28 10.09
C TYR A 131 -9.51 8.40 10.38
N GLY A 132 -10.17 8.36 11.55
CA GLY A 132 -11.05 9.43 12.04
C GLY A 132 -10.31 10.71 12.43
N LYS A 133 -9.03 10.63 12.82
CA LYS A 133 -8.19 11.80 13.16
C LYS A 133 -7.65 12.52 11.91
N LEU A 134 -7.65 11.88 10.74
CA LEU A 134 -7.22 12.50 9.48
C LEU A 134 -8.18 13.60 9.04
N ASN A 135 -7.64 14.70 8.50
CA ASN A 135 -8.43 15.84 8.06
C ASN A 135 -9.45 15.45 6.97
N PRO A 136 -10.77 15.61 7.21
CA PRO A 136 -11.79 15.26 6.22
C PRO A 136 -11.78 16.17 4.99
N GLN A 137 -11.21 17.38 5.09
CA GLN A 137 -11.17 18.36 4.00
C GLN A 137 -10.09 18.10 2.96
N THR A 138 -9.23 17.10 3.20
CA THR A 138 -8.19 16.66 2.27
C THR A 138 -8.44 15.21 1.84
N PRO A 139 -9.53 14.93 1.09
CA PRO A 139 -9.94 13.56 0.78
C PRO A 139 -8.88 12.80 -0.02
N THR A 140 -8.23 13.44 -0.99
CA THR A 140 -7.16 12.83 -1.80
C THR A 140 -5.96 12.40 -0.96
N LEU A 141 -5.51 13.25 -0.04
CA LEU A 141 -4.42 12.94 0.88
C LEU A 141 -4.83 11.79 1.79
N ARG A 142 -6.01 11.91 2.43
CA ARG A 142 -6.56 10.91 3.35
C ARG A 142 -6.61 9.51 2.71
N ALA A 143 -7.02 9.42 1.46
CA ALA A 143 -7.06 8.15 0.73
C ALA A 143 -5.68 7.60 0.35
N ARG A 144 -4.72 8.47 0.01
CA ARG A 144 -3.34 8.07 -0.27
C ARG A 144 -2.65 7.52 0.97
N VAL A 145 -2.77 8.23 2.09
CA VAL A 145 -2.20 7.81 3.39
C VAL A 145 -2.83 6.48 3.83
N TYR A 146 -4.16 6.35 3.76
CA TYR A 146 -4.84 5.08 4.04
C TYR A 146 -4.38 3.95 3.11
N GLY A 147 -4.22 4.25 1.82
CA GLY A 147 -3.71 3.30 0.82
C GLY A 147 -2.31 2.80 1.15
N LEU A 148 -1.40 3.70 1.54
CA LEU A 148 -0.05 3.34 1.96
C LEU A 148 -0.06 2.43 3.19
N CYS A 149 -0.82 2.80 4.22
CA CYS A 149 -0.96 1.98 5.43
C CYS A 149 -1.48 0.57 5.10
N SER A 150 -2.52 0.47 4.26
CA SER A 150 -3.04 -0.82 3.79
C SER A 150 -1.99 -1.63 3.00
N THR A 151 -1.18 -0.99 2.15
CA THR A 151 -0.09 -1.65 1.42
C THR A 151 0.97 -2.20 2.37
N ILE A 152 1.34 -1.46 3.42
CA ILE A 152 2.31 -1.91 4.43
C ILE A 152 1.78 -3.16 5.15
N PHE A 153 0.52 -3.15 5.61
CA PHE A 153 -0.10 -4.33 6.23
C PHE A 153 -0.26 -5.52 5.28
N ASN A 154 -0.51 -5.28 3.99
CA ASN A 154 -0.52 -6.36 2.99
C ASN A 154 0.88 -6.96 2.77
N SER A 155 1.93 -6.13 2.82
CA SER A 155 3.31 -6.62 2.79
C SER A 155 3.61 -7.44 4.04
N ALA A 156 3.18 -6.98 5.22
CA ALA A 156 3.38 -7.68 6.49
C ALA A 156 2.66 -9.04 6.51
N LEU A 157 1.48 -9.13 5.89
CA LEU A 157 0.77 -10.40 5.73
C LEU A 157 1.50 -11.42 4.85
N ALA A 158 2.22 -10.95 3.84
CA ALA A 158 3.00 -11.82 2.97
C ALA A 158 4.27 -12.33 3.66
N ASP A 159 4.77 -11.59 4.66
CA ASP A 159 5.92 -11.94 5.47
C ASP A 159 5.54 -12.90 6.62
N LYS A 160 5.92 -14.17 6.48
CA LYS A 160 5.62 -15.21 7.48
C LYS A 160 6.32 -15.01 8.82
N ALA A 161 7.34 -14.15 8.89
CA ALA A 161 8.04 -13.83 10.13
C ALA A 161 7.33 -12.75 10.95
N VAL A 162 6.33 -12.07 10.38
CA VAL A 162 5.62 -10.98 11.05
C VAL A 162 4.31 -11.51 11.66
N PRO A 163 3.99 -11.16 12.91
CA PRO A 163 2.80 -11.67 13.62
C PRO A 163 1.51 -10.97 13.17
N VAL A 164 1.28 -10.85 11.86
CA VAL A 164 0.06 -10.27 11.27
C VAL A 164 -0.68 -11.37 10.54
N HIS A 165 -1.92 -11.63 10.97
CA HIS A 165 -2.75 -12.71 10.41
C HIS A 165 -3.89 -12.18 9.52
N ARG A 166 -4.22 -10.89 9.64
CA ARG A 166 -5.21 -10.21 8.80
C ARG A 166 -4.83 -8.75 8.59
N ASN A 167 -5.25 -8.16 7.47
CA ASN A 167 -5.10 -6.73 7.24
C ASN A 167 -6.21 -5.98 8.00
N PRO A 168 -5.88 -5.09 8.95
CA PRO A 168 -6.86 -4.30 9.70
C PRO A 168 -7.48 -3.15 8.88
N CYS A 169 -6.89 -2.76 7.75
CA CYS A 169 -7.37 -1.70 6.86
C CYS A 169 -8.57 -2.13 6.01
N ARG A 170 -9.75 -2.25 6.63
CA ARG A 170 -11.01 -2.70 5.98
C ARG A 170 -12.10 -1.63 5.84
N ILE A 171 -11.78 -0.35 6.02
CA ILE A 171 -12.73 0.75 5.86
C ILE A 171 -13.12 0.88 4.38
N LYS A 172 -14.40 0.64 4.07
CA LYS A 172 -14.92 0.73 2.70
C LYS A 172 -14.77 2.16 2.17
N GLY A 173 -14.21 2.29 0.97
CA GLY A 173 -14.04 3.57 0.28
C GLY A 173 -12.90 4.45 0.81
N ALA A 174 -12.22 4.06 1.90
CA ALA A 174 -11.18 4.90 2.51
C ALA A 174 -9.96 5.11 1.62
N GLY A 175 -9.65 4.17 0.71
CA GLY A 175 -8.57 4.30 -0.26
C GLY A 175 -8.99 4.91 -1.60
N SER A 176 -10.23 5.35 -1.75
CA SER A 176 -10.78 5.85 -3.03
C SER A 176 -11.39 7.23 -2.88
N VAL A 177 -11.16 8.09 -3.87
CA VAL A 177 -11.71 9.46 -3.87
C VAL A 177 -12.39 9.71 -5.19
N GLN A 178 -13.61 10.22 -5.12
CA GLN A 178 -14.30 10.71 -6.31
C GLN A 178 -13.63 11.97 -6.82
N ARG A 179 -13.42 12.04 -8.14
CA ARG A 179 -12.79 13.19 -8.76
C ARG A 179 -13.72 14.41 -8.58
N ALA A 180 -13.25 15.43 -7.87
CA ALA A 180 -14.03 16.64 -7.60
C ALA A 180 -14.28 17.50 -8.85
N LYS A 181 -13.33 17.49 -9.81
CA LYS A 181 -13.39 18.34 -11.00
C LYS A 181 -13.71 17.54 -12.26
N VAL A 182 -14.79 17.92 -12.94
CA VAL A 182 -15.05 17.47 -14.31
C VAL A 182 -14.06 18.16 -15.24
N ILE A 183 -13.30 17.38 -15.99
CA ILE A 183 -12.33 17.91 -16.96
C ILE A 183 -13.09 18.22 -18.24
N ARG A 184 -13.20 19.51 -18.59
CA ARG A 184 -13.71 19.96 -19.88
C ARG A 184 -12.51 20.23 -20.80
N PRO A 185 -12.37 19.51 -21.92
CA PRO A 185 -11.41 19.88 -22.96
C PRO A 185 -11.70 21.27 -23.52
N ALA A 186 -10.65 22.01 -23.90
CA ALA A 186 -10.81 23.29 -24.60
C ALA A 186 -11.40 23.05 -26.00
N THR A 187 -12.26 23.95 -26.47
CA THR A 187 -12.70 23.96 -27.88
C THR A 187 -11.57 24.44 -28.79
N LEU A 188 -11.75 24.29 -30.12
CA LEU A 188 -10.76 24.77 -31.08
C LEU A 188 -10.62 26.30 -31.03
N GLU A 189 -11.71 27.01 -30.83
CA GLU A 189 -11.75 28.47 -30.72
C GLU A 189 -11.04 28.93 -29.43
N GLU A 190 -11.33 28.27 -28.30
CA GLU A 190 -10.63 28.53 -27.04
C GLU A 190 -9.13 28.23 -27.15
N LEU A 191 -8.76 27.17 -27.88
CA LEU A 191 -7.36 26.83 -28.13
C LEU A 191 -6.65 27.91 -28.96
N GLU A 192 -7.28 28.44 -30.01
CA GLU A 192 -6.71 29.54 -30.81
C GLU A 192 -6.46 30.78 -29.93
N VAL A 193 -7.42 31.12 -29.06
CA VAL A 193 -7.25 32.23 -28.10
C VAL A 193 -6.09 31.95 -27.14
N ILE A 194 -5.98 30.74 -26.59
CA ILE A 194 -4.88 30.37 -25.70
C ILE A 194 -3.53 30.51 -26.42
N VAL A 195 -3.40 29.99 -27.65
CA VAL A 195 -2.14 30.00 -28.39
C VAL A 195 -1.75 31.43 -28.77
N THR A 196 -2.69 32.25 -29.23
CA THR A 196 -2.39 33.62 -29.67
C THR A 196 -2.10 34.59 -28.53
N THR A 197 -2.66 34.37 -27.35
CA THR A 197 -2.41 35.21 -26.15
C THR A 197 -1.10 34.86 -25.44
N LEU A 198 -0.55 33.66 -25.65
CA LEU A 198 0.72 33.26 -25.07
C LEU A 198 1.90 34.02 -25.71
N PRO A 199 2.96 34.31 -24.93
CA PRO A 199 4.21 34.83 -25.47
C PRO A 199 4.74 33.96 -26.63
N PRO A 200 5.34 34.53 -27.69
CA PRO A 200 5.76 33.79 -28.88
C PRO A 200 6.56 32.52 -28.59
N ARG A 201 7.44 32.55 -27.59
CA ARG A 201 8.26 31.42 -27.15
C ARG A 201 7.47 30.21 -26.61
N PHE A 202 6.21 30.38 -26.18
CA PHE A 202 5.38 29.32 -25.58
C PHE A 202 4.24 28.84 -26.49
N GLN A 203 4.00 29.51 -27.62
CA GLN A 203 2.92 29.15 -28.54
C GLN A 203 3.10 27.74 -29.11
N LEU A 204 4.32 27.40 -29.52
CA LEU A 204 4.66 26.05 -30.00
C LEU A 204 4.44 24.98 -28.93
N MET A 205 4.74 25.29 -27.66
CA MET A 205 4.54 24.37 -26.54
C MET A 205 3.05 24.01 -26.37
N ALA A 206 2.15 24.98 -26.48
CA ALA A 206 0.70 24.75 -26.38
C ALA A 206 0.16 23.91 -27.57
N LEU A 207 0.68 24.13 -28.77
CA LEU A 207 0.32 23.34 -29.95
C LEU A 207 0.81 21.89 -29.82
N LEU A 208 2.04 21.68 -29.37
CA LEU A 208 2.59 20.34 -29.13
C LEU A 208 1.84 19.61 -28.01
N ALA A 209 1.48 20.30 -26.92
CA ALA A 209 0.67 19.72 -25.85
C ALA A 209 -0.68 19.20 -26.37
N THR A 210 -1.32 19.96 -27.26
CA THR A 210 -2.67 19.67 -27.74
C THR A 210 -2.69 18.60 -28.81
N TRP A 211 -1.81 18.71 -29.82
CA TRP A 211 -1.82 17.82 -30.97
C TRP A 211 -1.00 16.55 -30.75
N CYS A 212 0.09 16.65 -30.00
CA CYS A 212 0.96 15.52 -29.70
C CYS A 212 0.68 14.91 -28.31
N HIS A 213 -0.27 15.46 -27.54
CA HIS A 213 -0.67 14.93 -26.23
C HIS A 213 0.51 14.77 -25.25
N LEU A 214 1.52 15.63 -25.41
CA LEU A 214 2.72 15.59 -24.58
C LEU A 214 2.41 16.20 -23.22
N ARG A 215 2.88 15.53 -22.15
CA ARG A 215 2.79 16.08 -20.80
C ARG A 215 3.78 17.22 -20.62
N PHE A 216 3.50 18.10 -19.66
CA PHE A 216 4.37 19.23 -19.37
C PHE A 216 5.83 18.84 -19.13
N GLY A 217 6.09 17.74 -18.40
CA GLY A 217 7.45 17.25 -18.15
C GLY A 217 8.17 16.83 -19.44
N GLU A 218 7.46 16.20 -20.36
CA GLU A 218 7.97 15.79 -21.68
C GLU A 218 8.27 17.01 -22.55
N LEU A 219 7.38 18.00 -22.56
CA LEU A 219 7.56 19.27 -23.27
C LEU A 219 8.76 20.07 -22.75
N ALA A 220 8.95 20.11 -21.44
CA ALA A 220 10.02 20.88 -20.82
C ALA A 220 11.42 20.28 -21.07
N GLU A 221 11.53 18.96 -21.25
CA GLU A 221 12.79 18.29 -21.60
C GLU A 221 13.01 18.08 -23.10
N LEU A 222 12.05 18.43 -23.95
CA LEU A 222 12.16 18.23 -25.40
C LEU A 222 13.39 18.96 -25.98
N ARG A 223 14.24 18.25 -26.72
CA ARG A 223 15.43 18.79 -27.38
C ARG A 223 15.28 18.75 -28.90
N ARG A 224 16.08 19.55 -29.61
CA ARG A 224 16.10 19.55 -31.09
C ARG A 224 16.36 18.17 -31.69
N LYS A 225 17.23 17.37 -31.07
CA LYS A 225 17.56 16.00 -31.50
C LYS A 225 16.38 15.02 -31.41
N ASP A 226 15.36 15.37 -30.62
CA ASP A 226 14.17 14.54 -30.41
C ASP A 226 13.13 14.78 -31.52
N ILE A 227 13.39 15.72 -32.45
CA ILE A 227 12.47 16.08 -33.54
C ILE A 227 13.11 15.69 -34.88
N ASP A 228 12.46 14.78 -35.60
CA ASP A 228 12.81 14.44 -36.98
C ASP A 228 11.80 15.09 -37.93
N LEU A 229 12.20 16.23 -38.50
CA LEU A 229 11.38 16.97 -39.44
C LEU A 229 11.23 16.25 -40.79
N ALA A 230 12.23 15.47 -41.21
CA ALA A 230 12.19 14.74 -42.48
C ALA A 230 11.12 13.64 -42.44
N ARG A 231 10.97 12.99 -41.28
CA ARG A 231 9.95 11.96 -41.07
C ARG A 231 8.67 12.48 -40.39
N LYS A 232 8.61 13.77 -40.05
CA LYS A 232 7.50 14.42 -39.29
C LYS A 232 7.21 13.70 -37.96
N ARG A 233 8.25 13.47 -37.15
CA ARG A 233 8.20 12.66 -35.93
C ARG A 233 8.81 13.37 -34.74
N ILE A 234 8.29 13.03 -33.57
CA ILE A 234 8.85 13.38 -32.27
C ILE A 234 9.19 12.07 -31.55
N TYR A 235 10.43 11.98 -31.09
CA TYR A 235 10.92 10.94 -30.20
C TYR A 235 10.77 11.43 -28.76
N GLU A 236 10.06 10.68 -27.93
CA GLU A 236 9.87 11.08 -26.54
C GLU A 236 11.16 10.83 -25.74
N SER A 237 11.74 11.90 -25.18
CA SER A 237 12.83 11.79 -24.21
C SER A 237 12.21 11.62 -22.82
N SER A 238 12.32 10.42 -22.23
CA SER A 238 11.93 10.13 -20.84
C SER A 238 12.84 10.85 -19.82
N ARG A 239 12.73 12.18 -19.71
CA ARG A 239 13.40 12.96 -18.66
C ARG A 239 12.35 13.86 -18.00
N CYS A 240 12.31 13.85 -16.67
CA CYS A 240 11.27 14.55 -15.90
C CYS A 240 11.84 15.86 -15.34
N VAL A 241 11.16 16.99 -15.55
CA VAL A 241 11.53 18.27 -14.91
C VAL A 241 10.82 18.42 -13.57
N ARG A 242 11.59 18.71 -12.51
CA ARG A 242 11.08 19.03 -11.17
C ARG A 242 10.78 20.52 -11.05
N ARG A 243 9.58 20.88 -10.62
CA ARG A 243 9.32 22.19 -10.00
C ARG A 243 9.45 22.01 -8.49
N LEU A 244 10.62 22.33 -7.95
CA LEU A 244 10.80 22.50 -6.50
C LEU A 244 10.06 23.78 -6.11
N ILE A 245 9.07 23.68 -5.21
CA ILE A 245 8.47 24.87 -4.62
C ILE A 245 9.54 25.47 -3.70
N GLY A 246 10.05 26.66 -4.03
CA GLY A 246 11.00 27.41 -3.20
C GLY A 246 12.49 27.29 -3.55
N VAL A 247 12.89 26.46 -4.51
CA VAL A 247 14.29 26.38 -4.98
C VAL A 247 14.33 26.32 -6.51
N THR A 248 15.26 27.05 -7.11
CA THR A 248 15.54 27.06 -8.55
C THR A 248 15.58 25.63 -9.11
N ALA A 249 14.89 25.37 -10.22
CA ALA A 249 14.73 24.03 -10.79
C ALA A 249 16.07 23.29 -10.93
N GLN A 250 16.29 22.25 -10.12
CA GLN A 250 17.46 21.39 -10.21
C GLN A 250 17.21 20.20 -11.14
N ARG A 251 18.26 19.85 -11.90
CA ARG A 251 18.31 18.68 -12.78
C ARG A 251 18.42 17.44 -11.91
N VAL A 252 17.37 16.61 -11.86
CA VAL A 252 17.44 15.31 -11.17
C VAL A 252 17.87 14.28 -12.20
N ALA A 253 19.07 13.73 -12.04
CA ALA A 253 19.54 12.58 -12.79
C ALA A 253 19.07 11.32 -12.06
N GLY A 254 17.92 10.76 -12.44
CA GLY A 254 17.36 9.57 -11.79
C GLY A 254 16.40 8.81 -12.69
N LEU A 255 16.74 7.54 -12.95
CA LEU A 255 16.02 6.45 -13.61
C LEU A 255 15.33 6.74 -14.98
N VAL A 256 16.00 6.29 -16.05
CA VAL A 256 15.42 6.21 -17.40
C VAL A 256 14.51 4.97 -17.46
N VAL A 257 13.20 5.16 -17.34
CA VAL A 257 12.23 4.17 -17.81
C VAL A 257 12.08 4.39 -19.32
N GLU A 258 12.69 3.51 -20.10
CA GLU A 258 12.61 3.55 -21.56
C GLU A 258 11.21 3.10 -22.01
N ARG A 259 10.35 4.08 -22.31
CA ARG A 259 9.05 3.86 -22.97
C ARG A 259 9.03 4.64 -24.27
N SER A 260 9.44 3.99 -25.34
CA SER A 260 9.45 4.57 -26.68
C SER A 260 8.04 4.59 -27.26
N ARG A 261 7.34 5.73 -27.18
CA ARG A 261 6.13 5.98 -27.98
C ARG A 261 6.47 6.80 -29.22
N ARG A 262 5.88 6.41 -30.35
CA ARG A 262 6.02 7.06 -31.65
C ARG A 262 4.74 7.84 -31.91
N LEU A 263 4.81 9.16 -31.97
CA LEU A 263 3.65 10.00 -32.23
C LEU A 263 3.79 10.71 -33.58
N PRO A 264 2.80 10.57 -34.48
CA PRO A 264 2.80 11.30 -35.74
C PRO A 264 2.54 12.78 -35.47
N VAL A 265 3.33 13.67 -36.08
CA VAL A 265 3.02 15.10 -36.09
C VAL A 265 1.87 15.30 -37.10
N ARG A 266 0.64 15.44 -36.60
CA ARG A 266 -0.51 15.79 -37.46
C ARG A 266 -0.30 17.22 -37.95
N GLN A 267 -0.40 17.37 -39.27
CA GLN A 267 -0.06 18.61 -39.97
C GLN A 267 -1.03 19.71 -39.54
N VAL A 268 -0.51 20.77 -38.91
CA VAL A 268 -1.26 22.00 -38.69
C VAL A 268 -1.50 22.61 -40.07
N ALA A 269 -2.76 22.63 -40.52
CA ALA A 269 -3.15 23.40 -41.68
C ALA A 269 -2.89 24.87 -41.34
N CYS A 270 -1.81 25.42 -41.91
CA CYS A 270 -1.50 26.83 -41.87
C CYS A 270 -2.54 27.57 -42.75
N HIS A 271 -3.74 27.80 -42.21
CA HIS A 271 -4.71 28.71 -42.82
C HIS A 271 -4.53 30.11 -42.22
N ARG A 272 -3.59 30.87 -42.78
CA ARG A 272 -3.67 32.34 -42.79
C ARG A 272 -3.22 32.89 -44.14
N ASN A 273 -4.21 33.38 -44.88
CA ASN A 273 -4.20 34.50 -45.83
C ASN A 273 -2.82 35.00 -46.28
N CYS A 274 -2.35 34.51 -47.42
CA CYS A 274 -1.58 35.35 -48.33
C CYS A 274 -2.60 36.04 -49.23
N GLY A 275 -2.96 37.28 -48.88
CA GLY A 275 -3.82 38.13 -49.68
C GLY A 275 -3.19 38.42 -51.04
N ARG A 276 -4.01 38.33 -52.08
CA ARG A 276 -3.75 38.94 -53.39
C ARG A 276 -3.51 40.43 -53.21
N GLY A 277 -2.45 40.94 -53.82
CA GLY A 277 -2.27 42.34 -54.14
C GLY A 277 -1.95 42.42 -55.61
N ASP A 278 -2.96 42.78 -56.41
CA ASP A 278 -2.79 43.27 -57.77
C ASP A 278 -2.03 44.60 -57.72
N GLY A 279 -1.18 44.84 -58.71
CA GLY A 279 -0.50 46.10 -58.97
C GLY A 279 -0.01 46.12 -60.41
N ASP A 280 -0.58 47.04 -61.18
CA ASP A 280 -0.30 47.38 -62.59
C ASP A 280 1.18 47.53 -62.95
#